data_AF-A0A183HHR4-F1
#
_entry.id   AF-A0A183HHR4-F1
#
_cell.length_a   1.000
_cell.length_b   1.000
_cell.length_c   1.000
_cell.angle_alpha   90.00
_cell.angle_beta   90.00
_cell.angle_gamma   90.00
#
_symmetry.space_group_name_H-M   'P 1'
#
loop_
_entity.id
_entity.type
_entity.pdbx_description
1 polymer ?
#
loop_
_entity_poly.entity_id
_entity_poly.type
_entity_poly.pdbx_seq_one_letter_code
_entity_poly.pdbx_strand_id
1 'polypeptide(L)'
;MDDVPKKTQDIARNWFYKIGEITEFLPRFYVETALIGCIRFLDAESLSVNLLRLARIPILLPNPLVSWYARAYLCRVAMRLTPNDRALHWRCLKDCIHTVSNQELPALMPALGWIIQCATYNATTYDELQTLWNLCEDNEKRSIFLLPFLLAMPSDYLFQHAFNACKL
;
A
#
# COMPACT_ATOMS: atom_id res chain seq x y z
N MET A 1 -9.87 -18.84 -18.38
CA MET A 1 -10.88 -17.76 -18.29
C MET A 1 -12.29 -18.27 -18.53
N ASP A 2 -12.42 -19.43 -19.18
CA ASP A 2 -13.70 -20.06 -19.51
C ASP A 2 -14.49 -20.60 -18.31
N ASP A 3 -13.92 -20.61 -17.11
CA ASP A 3 -14.58 -21.09 -15.88
C ASP A 3 -15.50 -20.05 -15.22
N VAL A 4 -15.49 -18.78 -15.67
CA VAL A 4 -16.36 -17.73 -15.11
C VAL A 4 -17.62 -17.59 -15.97
N PRO A 5 -18.83 -17.83 -15.42
CA PRO A 5 -20.07 -17.72 -16.18
C PRO A 5 -20.24 -16.34 -16.84
N LYS A 6 -20.66 -16.32 -18.11
CA LYS A 6 -20.85 -15.08 -18.89
C LYS A 6 -21.68 -14.01 -18.16
N LYS A 7 -22.77 -14.44 -17.50
CA LYS A 7 -23.62 -13.54 -16.68
C LYS A 7 -22.83 -12.83 -15.58
N THR A 8 -21.87 -13.51 -14.94
CA THR A 8 -21.02 -12.91 -13.91
C THR A 8 -20.07 -11.89 -14.52
N GLN A 9 -19.50 -12.17 -15.69
CA GLN A 9 -18.65 -11.23 -16.42
C GLN A 9 -19.44 -9.98 -16.81
N ASP A 10 -20.65 -10.14 -17.33
CA ASP A 10 -21.53 -9.03 -17.72
C ASP A 10 -21.90 -8.14 -16.52
N ILE A 11 -22.22 -8.76 -15.37
CA ILE A 11 -22.51 -8.04 -14.12
C ILE A 11 -21.28 -7.27 -13.64
N ALA A 12 -20.11 -7.90 -13.59
CA ALA A 12 -18.87 -7.25 -13.16
C ALA A 12 -18.53 -6.06 -14.07
N ARG A 13 -18.64 -6.25 -15.39
CA ARG A 13 -18.40 -5.19 -16.38
C ARG A 13 -19.34 -4.00 -16.19
N ASN A 14 -20.63 -4.26 -15.97
CA ASN A 14 -21.61 -3.21 -15.69
C ASN A 14 -21.28 -2.42 -14.42
N TRP A 15 -20.87 -3.11 -13.35
CA TRP A 15 -20.41 -2.43 -12.13
C TRP A 15 -19.19 -1.54 -12.38
N PHE A 16 -18.17 -2.00 -13.10
CA PHE A 16 -17.00 -1.16 -13.42
C PHE A 16 -17.36 0.04 -14.29
N TYR A 17 -18.30 -0.08 -15.23
CA TYR A 17 -18.80 1.07 -15.98
C TYR A 17 -19.47 2.10 -15.08
N LYS A 18 -20.37 1.67 -14.19
CA LYS A 18 -21.07 2.56 -13.24
C LYS A 18 -20.11 3.25 -12.27
N ILE A 19 -19.05 2.56 -11.81
CA ILE A 19 -18.00 3.16 -10.99
C ILE A 19 -17.25 4.23 -11.78
N GLY A 20 -17.01 3.99 -13.08
CA GLY A 20 -16.36 4.93 -13.98
C GLY A 20 -17.13 6.25 -14.17
N GLU A 21 -18.45 6.23 -13.99
CA GLU A 21 -19.34 7.40 -14.08
C GLU A 21 -19.33 8.28 -12.82
N ILE A 22 -18.78 7.81 -11.69
CA ILE A 22 -18.64 8.62 -10.48
C ILE A 22 -17.63 9.74 -10.75
N THR A 23 -18.06 11.00 -10.59
CA THR A 23 -17.23 12.18 -10.87
C THR A 23 -16.38 12.58 -9.67
N GLU A 24 -16.88 12.33 -8.45
CA GLU A 24 -16.17 12.61 -7.22
C GLU A 24 -15.02 11.63 -6.99
N PHE A 25 -13.83 12.17 -6.82
CA PHE A 25 -12.59 11.39 -6.78
C PHE A 25 -12.50 10.44 -5.57
N LEU A 26 -12.85 10.92 -4.38
CA LEU A 26 -12.73 10.13 -3.15
C LEU A 26 -13.75 8.98 -3.08
N PRO A 27 -15.06 9.19 -3.34
CA PRO A 27 -16.02 8.10 -3.42
C PRO A 27 -15.65 7.08 -4.51
N ARG A 28 -15.28 7.55 -5.70
CA ARG A 28 -14.84 6.68 -6.80
C ARG A 28 -13.68 5.79 -6.37
N PHE A 29 -12.63 6.37 -5.77
CA PHE A 29 -11.48 5.62 -5.29
C PHE A 29 -11.87 4.49 -4.33
N TYR A 30 -12.70 4.78 -3.32
CA TYR A 30 -13.09 3.78 -2.33
C TYR A 30 -13.97 2.68 -2.93
N VAL A 31 -14.93 3.02 -3.77
CA VAL A 31 -15.81 2.03 -4.42
C VAL A 31 -15.02 1.17 -5.40
N GLU A 32 -14.14 1.79 -6.20
CA GLU A 32 -13.28 1.08 -7.15
C GLU A 32 -12.31 0.14 -6.42
N THR A 33 -11.69 0.60 -5.35
CA THR A 33 -10.79 -0.22 -4.51
C THR A 33 -11.55 -1.37 -3.85
N ALA A 34 -12.78 -1.16 -3.37
CA ALA A 34 -13.58 -2.22 -2.75
C ALA A 34 -13.95 -3.34 -3.74
N LEU A 35 -14.19 -2.98 -5.00
CA LEU A 35 -14.61 -3.92 -6.05
C LEU A 35 -13.46 -4.41 -6.94
N ILE A 36 -12.22 -3.94 -6.73
CA ILE A 36 -11.11 -4.24 -7.64
C ILE A 36 -10.83 -5.74 -7.79
N GLY A 37 -11.09 -6.55 -6.76
CA GLY A 37 -10.95 -8.01 -6.84
C GLY A 37 -11.84 -8.65 -7.91
N CYS A 38 -12.99 -8.04 -8.21
CA CYS A 38 -13.90 -8.50 -9.26
C CYS A 38 -13.33 -8.34 -10.67
N ILE A 39 -12.24 -7.60 -10.85
CA ILE A 39 -11.58 -7.49 -12.16
C ILE A 39 -11.09 -8.84 -12.65
N ARG A 40 -10.82 -9.79 -11.75
CA ARG A 40 -10.43 -11.17 -12.08
C ARG A 40 -11.50 -11.93 -12.86
N PHE A 41 -12.76 -11.50 -12.80
CA PHE A 41 -13.84 -12.05 -13.62
C PHE A 41 -13.78 -11.56 -15.08
N LEU A 42 -13.07 -10.46 -15.34
CA LEU A 42 -12.94 -9.83 -16.66
C LEU A 42 -11.56 -10.01 -17.27
N ASP A 43 -10.51 -9.86 -16.47
CA ASP A 43 -9.10 -10.00 -16.79
C ASP A 43 -8.28 -10.11 -15.49
N ALA A 44 -7.88 -11.33 -15.14
CA ALA A 44 -7.10 -11.59 -13.94
C ALA A 44 -5.67 -11.03 -14.00
N GLU A 45 -5.07 -10.94 -15.18
CA GLU A 45 -3.70 -10.45 -15.37
C GLU A 45 -3.64 -8.92 -15.18
N SER A 46 -4.75 -8.24 -15.45
CA SER A 46 -4.84 -6.78 -15.27
C SER A 46 -4.90 -6.30 -13.81
N LEU A 47 -5.03 -7.18 -12.82
CA LEU A 47 -5.25 -6.79 -11.43
C LEU A 47 -4.10 -5.93 -10.88
N SER A 48 -2.84 -6.36 -11.09
CA SER A 48 -1.65 -5.63 -10.59
C SER A 48 -1.53 -4.25 -11.23
N VAL A 49 -1.80 -4.14 -12.53
CA VAL A 49 -1.80 -2.88 -13.28
C VAL A 49 -2.86 -1.91 -12.75
N ASN A 50 -4.07 -2.40 -12.48
CA ASN A 50 -5.16 -1.56 -11.97
C ASN A 50 -4.93 -1.14 -10.51
N LEU A 51 -4.39 -2.03 -9.68
CA LEU A 51 -3.94 -1.71 -8.34
C LEU A 51 -2.88 -0.60 -8.36
N LEU A 52 -1.86 -0.71 -9.22
CA LEU A 52 -0.83 0.33 -9.37
C LEU A 52 -1.39 1.65 -9.90
N ARG A 53 -2.42 1.63 -10.76
CA ARG A 53 -3.14 2.84 -11.16
C ARG A 53 -3.86 3.48 -9.98
N LEU A 54 -4.59 2.70 -9.17
CA LEU A 54 -5.26 3.18 -7.96
C LEU A 54 -4.25 3.76 -6.96
N ALA A 55 -3.04 3.22 -6.86
CA ALA A 55 -2.00 3.73 -5.97
C ALA A 55 -1.54 5.16 -6.29
N ARG A 56 -1.80 5.66 -7.51
CA ARG A 56 -1.49 7.03 -7.92
C ARG A 56 -2.56 8.05 -7.52
N ILE A 57 -3.73 7.58 -7.09
CA ILE A 57 -4.86 8.44 -6.76
C ILE A 57 -4.66 9.16 -5.42
N PRO A 58 -4.27 8.49 -4.31
CA PRO A 58 -4.22 9.13 -3.00
C PRO A 58 -3.36 10.39 -2.93
N ILE A 59 -2.27 10.51 -3.71
CA ILE A 59 -1.41 11.71 -3.72
C ILE A 59 -2.13 12.97 -4.20
N LEU A 60 -3.21 12.82 -4.97
CA LEU A 60 -4.02 13.93 -5.47
C LEU A 60 -5.06 14.41 -4.45
N LEU A 61 -5.19 13.72 -3.31
CA LEU A 61 -6.09 14.12 -2.23
C LEU A 61 -5.47 15.27 -1.42
N PRO A 62 -6.18 16.39 -1.22
CA PRO A 62 -5.60 17.59 -0.61
C PRO A 62 -5.34 17.44 0.89
N ASN A 63 -6.07 16.56 1.58
CA ASN A 63 -5.91 16.33 3.01
C ASN A 63 -4.92 15.17 3.25
N PRO A 64 -3.76 15.40 3.92
CA PRO A 64 -2.75 14.37 4.15
C PRO A 64 -3.28 13.17 4.93
N LEU A 65 -4.10 13.38 5.96
CA LEU A 65 -4.71 12.30 6.74
C LEU A 65 -5.56 11.39 5.85
N VAL A 66 -6.46 11.97 5.05
CA VAL A 66 -7.29 11.22 4.10
C VAL A 66 -6.42 10.49 3.07
N SER A 67 -5.38 11.17 2.56
CA SER A 67 -4.43 10.64 1.59
C SER A 67 -3.68 9.40 2.10
N TRP A 68 -3.25 9.42 3.37
CA TRP A 68 -2.50 8.31 3.98
C TRP A 68 -3.40 7.12 4.33
N TYR A 69 -4.59 7.38 4.89
CA TYR A 69 -5.53 6.29 5.17
C TYR A 69 -6.12 5.68 3.90
N ALA A 70 -6.28 6.44 2.82
CA ALA A 70 -6.60 5.91 1.49
C ALA A 70 -5.52 4.91 1.01
N ARG A 71 -4.23 5.25 1.17
CA ARG A 71 -3.12 4.31 0.88
C ARG A 71 -3.14 3.08 1.77
N ALA A 72 -3.34 3.25 3.08
CA ALA A 72 -3.42 2.14 4.01
C ALA A 72 -4.56 1.17 3.66
N TYR A 73 -5.74 1.71 3.29
CA TYR A 73 -6.87 0.92 2.82
C TYR A 73 -6.56 0.17 1.53
N LEU A 74 -5.95 0.83 0.54
CA LEU A 74 -5.55 0.18 -0.71
C LEU A 74 -4.51 -0.92 -0.47
N CYS A 75 -3.51 -0.68 0.38
CA CYS A 75 -2.52 -1.69 0.78
C CYS A 75 -3.21 -2.88 1.46
N ARG A 76 -4.19 -2.65 2.35
CA ARG A 76 -4.96 -3.73 2.99
C ARG A 76 -5.71 -4.57 1.96
N VAL A 77 -6.32 -3.96 0.95
CA VAL A 77 -7.04 -4.67 -0.12
C VAL A 77 -6.05 -5.46 -0.99
N ALA A 78 -4.95 -4.85 -1.41
CA ALA A 78 -3.92 -5.52 -2.18
C ALA A 78 -3.30 -6.72 -1.43
N MET A 79 -3.04 -6.59 -0.11
CA MET A 79 -2.57 -7.71 0.71
C MET A 79 -3.54 -8.90 0.73
N ARG A 80 -4.85 -8.67 0.58
CA ARG A 80 -5.84 -9.76 0.51
C ARG A 80 -5.90 -10.43 -0.86
N LEU A 81 -5.54 -9.72 -1.92
CA LEU A 81 -5.66 -10.18 -3.29
C LEU A 81 -4.36 -10.75 -3.85
N THR A 82 -3.23 -10.09 -3.57
CA THR A 82 -1.89 -10.36 -4.11
C THR A 82 -0.80 -10.07 -3.06
N PRO A 83 -0.75 -10.78 -1.92
CA PRO A 83 0.16 -10.47 -0.80
C PRO A 83 1.65 -10.53 -1.16
N ASN A 84 2.01 -11.32 -2.16
CA ASN A 84 3.41 -11.47 -2.59
C ASN A 84 3.85 -10.38 -3.60
N ASP A 85 2.93 -9.59 -4.14
CA ASP A 85 3.26 -8.45 -5.01
C ASP A 85 3.40 -7.17 -4.18
N ARG A 86 4.66 -6.85 -3.85
CA ARG A 86 5.00 -5.68 -3.03
C ARG A 86 5.09 -4.38 -3.83
N ALA A 87 4.95 -4.40 -5.15
CA ALA A 87 5.18 -3.21 -5.98
C ALA A 87 4.25 -2.05 -5.60
N LEU A 88 2.98 -2.34 -5.35
CA LEU A 88 2.01 -1.35 -4.89
C LEU A 88 2.37 -0.80 -3.50
N HIS A 89 2.75 -1.67 -2.57
CA HIS A 89 3.05 -1.26 -1.20
C HIS A 89 4.28 -0.33 -1.15
N TRP A 90 5.33 -0.67 -1.91
CA TRP A 90 6.49 0.19 -2.09
C TRP A 90 6.16 1.51 -2.78
N ARG A 91 5.24 1.51 -3.74
CA ARG A 91 4.76 2.75 -4.36
C ARG A 91 4.08 3.65 -3.33
N CYS A 92 3.15 3.11 -2.54
CA CYS A 92 2.48 3.85 -1.48
C CYS A 92 3.46 4.40 -0.45
N LEU A 93 4.45 3.59 -0.03
CA LEU A 93 5.48 3.99 0.92
C LEU A 93 6.36 5.12 0.37
N LYS A 94 6.79 5.04 -0.90
CA LYS A 94 7.57 6.11 -1.56
C LYS A 94 6.82 7.44 -1.54
N ASP A 95 5.54 7.45 -1.86
CA ASP A 95 4.74 8.67 -1.77
C ASP A 95 4.67 9.22 -0.33
N CYS A 96 4.53 8.36 0.68
CA CYS A 96 4.56 8.76 2.08
C CYS A 96 5.91 9.40 2.47
N ILE A 97 7.04 8.83 2.02
CA ILE A 97 8.40 9.35 2.28
C ILE A 97 8.58 10.78 1.76
N HIS A 98 7.96 11.10 0.62
CA HIS A 98 8.03 12.43 0.00
C HIS A 98 7.05 13.45 0.60
N THR A 99 5.96 12.99 1.23
CA THR A 99 4.89 13.86 1.75
C THR A 99 4.91 14.03 3.26
N VAL A 100 5.68 13.22 3.98
CA VAL A 100 5.71 13.23 5.45
C VAL A 100 6.35 14.50 6.00
N SER A 101 5.69 15.09 7.00
CA SER A 101 6.19 16.18 7.84
C SER A 101 6.06 15.80 9.31
N ASN A 102 7.02 16.21 10.14
CA ASN A 102 7.05 15.91 11.58
C ASN A 102 5.81 16.41 12.34
N GLN A 103 5.14 17.46 11.84
CA GLN A 103 4.01 18.10 12.52
C GLN A 103 2.73 17.23 12.55
N GLU A 104 2.56 16.31 11.61
CA GLU A 104 1.33 15.50 11.46
C GLU A 104 1.52 14.04 11.90
N LEU A 105 2.72 13.67 12.33
CA LEU A 105 3.13 12.28 12.52
C LEU A 105 2.25 11.46 13.49
N PRO A 106 1.77 11.98 14.64
CA PRO A 106 0.98 11.16 15.57
C PRO A 106 -0.29 10.56 14.96
N ALA A 107 -1.00 11.34 14.14
CA ALA A 107 -2.24 10.89 13.49
C ALA A 107 -1.97 9.98 12.28
N LEU A 108 -0.82 10.16 11.63
CA LEU A 108 -0.40 9.40 10.46
C LEU A 108 0.31 8.08 10.81
N MET A 109 0.84 7.96 12.04
CA MET A 109 1.65 6.81 12.49
C MET A 109 0.97 5.45 12.27
N PRO A 110 -0.34 5.24 12.57
CA PRO A 110 -0.99 3.96 12.32
C PRO A 110 -1.04 3.59 10.83
N ALA A 111 -1.32 4.57 9.97
CA ALA A 111 -1.33 4.37 8.52
C ALA A 111 0.08 4.08 8.00
N LEU A 112 1.09 4.80 8.50
CA LEU A 112 2.50 4.57 8.17
C LEU A 112 2.94 3.15 8.51
N GLY A 113 2.71 2.74 9.75
CA GLY A 113 3.07 1.40 10.25
C GLY A 113 2.42 0.31 9.42
N TRP A 114 1.14 0.46 9.08
CA TRP A 114 0.43 -0.49 8.21
C TRP A 114 1.04 -0.55 6.79
N ILE A 115 1.36 0.59 6.19
CA ILE A 115 1.97 0.65 4.85
C ILE A 115 3.35 0.01 4.86
N ILE A 116 4.18 0.29 5.87
CA ILE A 116 5.50 -0.33 6.04
C ILE A 116 5.33 -1.84 6.20
N GLN A 117 4.44 -2.31 7.08
CA GLN A 117 4.18 -3.74 7.28
C GLN A 117 3.78 -4.46 5.99
N CYS A 118 2.97 -3.82 5.13
CA CYS A 118 2.65 -4.38 3.82
C CYS A 118 3.87 -4.39 2.88
N ALA A 119 4.67 -3.32 2.88
CA ALA A 119 5.85 -3.20 2.01
C ALA A 119 6.97 -4.18 2.38
N THR A 120 7.03 -4.60 3.64
CA THR A 120 8.04 -5.51 4.16
C THR A 120 7.53 -6.93 4.38
N TYR A 121 6.29 -7.22 4.00
CA TYR A 121 5.70 -8.54 4.15
C TYR A 121 6.58 -9.61 3.49
N ASN A 122 6.86 -10.70 4.22
CA ASN A 122 7.75 -11.80 3.82
C ASN A 122 9.17 -11.38 3.39
N ALA A 123 9.64 -10.19 3.75
CA ALA A 123 11.03 -9.81 3.53
C ALA A 123 11.95 -10.66 4.41
N THR A 124 12.98 -11.24 3.82
CA THR A 124 13.95 -12.09 4.53
C THR A 124 15.38 -11.58 4.44
N THR A 125 15.68 -10.75 3.45
CA THR A 125 17.03 -10.24 3.21
C THR A 125 17.12 -8.75 3.53
N TYR A 126 18.31 -8.32 3.96
CA TYR A 126 18.60 -6.92 4.23
C TYR A 126 18.43 -6.05 2.97
N ASP A 127 18.89 -6.55 1.82
CA ASP A 127 18.87 -5.85 0.52
C ASP A 127 17.44 -5.49 0.07
N GLU A 128 16.46 -6.35 0.34
CA GLU A 128 15.05 -6.07 0.04
C GLU A 128 14.52 -4.84 0.76
N LEU A 129 15.04 -4.57 1.97
CA LEU A 129 14.62 -3.46 2.82
C LEU A 129 15.66 -2.35 2.91
N GLN A 130 16.69 -2.36 2.05
CA GLN A 130 17.79 -1.38 2.07
C GLN A 130 17.29 0.07 2.11
N THR A 131 16.21 0.38 1.39
CA THR A 131 15.63 1.73 1.38
C THR A 131 15.11 2.14 2.77
N LEU A 132 14.47 1.24 3.51
CA LEU A 132 13.98 1.50 4.86
C LEU A 132 15.13 1.60 5.87
N TRP A 133 16.15 0.76 5.73
CA TRP A 133 17.36 0.86 6.54
C TRP A 133 18.04 2.22 6.36
N ASN A 134 18.26 2.66 5.12
CA ASN A 134 18.84 3.96 4.81
C ASN A 134 18.01 5.12 5.40
N LEU A 135 16.68 5.02 5.38
CA LEU A 135 15.79 6.03 6.00
C LEU A 135 15.92 6.06 7.53
N CYS A 136 16.22 4.93 8.16
CA CYS A 136 16.46 4.87 9.59
C CYS A 136 17.88 5.37 9.95
N GLU A 137 18.85 5.23 9.06
CA GLU A 137 20.21 5.75 9.26
C GLU A 137 20.28 7.28 9.12
N ASP A 138 19.43 7.88 8.28
CA ASP A 138 19.33 9.33 8.11
C ASP A 138 18.78 10.02 9.37
N ASN A 139 19.54 10.97 9.94
CA ASN A 139 19.18 11.63 11.21
C ASN A 139 17.84 12.38 11.17
N GLU A 140 17.47 12.99 10.03
CA GLU A 140 16.22 13.73 9.90
C GLU A 140 15.03 12.79 9.81
N LYS A 141 15.18 11.70 9.03
CA LYS A 141 14.14 10.72 8.76
C LYS A 141 14.00 9.67 9.86
N ARG A 142 15.05 9.39 10.63
CA ARG A 142 15.07 8.37 11.72
C ARG A 142 13.93 8.56 12.70
N SER A 143 13.68 9.80 13.13
CA SER A 143 12.61 10.12 14.10
C SER A 143 11.20 9.75 13.61
N ILE A 144 11.00 9.68 12.28
CA ILE A 144 9.74 9.36 11.64
C ILE A 144 9.63 7.85 11.39
N PHE A 145 10.69 7.22 10.87
CA PHE A 145 10.62 5.87 10.30
C PHE A 145 11.09 4.77 11.23
N LEU A 146 11.98 5.04 12.19
CA LEU A 146 12.59 4.00 13.02
C LEU A 146 11.54 3.20 13.82
N LEU A 147 10.71 3.90 14.60
CA LEU A 147 9.69 3.24 15.41
C LEU A 147 8.67 2.44 14.56
N PRO A 148 8.01 3.01 13.54
CA PRO A 148 7.05 2.23 12.75
C PRO A 148 7.73 1.11 11.94
N PHE A 149 9.00 1.25 11.56
CA PHE A 149 9.76 0.16 10.94
C PHE A 149 9.98 -1.00 11.92
N LEU A 150 10.50 -0.73 13.12
CA LEU A 150 10.72 -1.76 14.15
C LEU A 150 9.42 -2.46 14.56
N LEU A 151 8.31 -1.73 14.65
CA LEU A 151 7.00 -2.30 14.98
C LEU A 151 6.39 -3.14 13.84
N ALA A 152 6.77 -2.86 12.60
CA ALA A 152 6.22 -3.55 11.44
C ALA A 152 6.93 -4.89 11.12
N MET A 153 8.16 -5.08 11.59
CA MET A 153 8.97 -6.26 11.24
C MET A 153 8.64 -7.49 12.12
N PRO A 154 8.65 -8.71 11.55
CA PRO A 154 8.67 -9.93 12.35
C PRO A 154 9.91 -10.00 13.25
N SER A 155 9.76 -10.60 14.45
CA SER A 155 10.87 -10.79 15.40
C SER A 155 12.04 -11.56 14.80
N ASP A 156 11.77 -12.56 13.95
CA ASP A 156 12.81 -13.40 13.34
C ASP A 156 13.71 -12.61 12.40
N TYR A 157 13.11 -11.69 11.61
CA TYR A 157 13.86 -10.80 10.74
C TYR A 157 14.74 -9.84 11.56
N LEU A 158 14.17 -9.22 12.60
CA LEU A 158 14.93 -8.33 13.49
C LEU A 158 16.06 -9.07 14.20
N PHE A 159 15.84 -10.32 14.61
CA PHE A 159 16.87 -11.14 15.25
C PHE A 159 18.04 -11.41 14.30
N GLN A 160 17.76 -11.80 13.05
CA GLN A 160 18.79 -12.02 12.03
C GLN A 160 19.61 -10.76 11.73
N HIS A 161 19.00 -9.58 11.88
CA HIS A 161 19.62 -8.28 11.61
C HIS A 161 19.87 -7.45 12.88
N ALA A 162 19.92 -8.08 14.05
CA ALA A 162 19.95 -7.37 15.34
C ALA A 162 21.16 -6.43 15.47
N PHE A 163 22.32 -6.86 14.99
CA PHE A 163 23.53 -6.04 15.01
C PHE A 163 23.39 -4.75 14.18
N ASN A 164 22.68 -4.82 13.05
CA ASN A 164 22.42 -3.66 12.21
C ASN A 164 21.39 -2.75 12.88
N ALA A 165 20.34 -3.32 13.47
CA ALA A 165 19.33 -2.58 14.22
C ALA A 165 19.92 -1.79 15.40
N CYS A 166 20.87 -2.37 16.15
CA CYS A 166 21.53 -1.70 17.27
C CYS A 166 22.47 -0.54 16.87
N LYS A 167 22.80 -0.39 15.59
CA LYS A 167 23.64 0.71 15.08
C LYS A 167 22.84 1.95 14.64
N LEU A 168 21.52 1.80 14.49
CA LEU A 168 20.59 2.90 14.20
C LEU A 168 20.38 3.78 15.44
#